data_AF-A0A135P6G1-F1
#
_entry.id   AF-A0A135P6G1-F1
#
_cell.length_a   1.000
_cell.length_b   1.000
_cell.length_c   1.000
_cell.angle_alpha   90.00
_cell.angle_beta   90.00
_cell.angle_gamma   90.00
#
_symmetry.space_group_name_H-M   'P 1'
#
loop_
_entity.id
_entity.type
_entity.pdbx_description
1 polymer ?
#
loop_
_entity_poly.entity_id
_entity_poly.type
_entity_poly.pdbx_seq_one_letter_code
_entity_poly.pdbx_strand_id
1 'polypeptide(L)' 'MMGQIHEYLADHVPEWTVLRPIWFLQNFSHQQHQITIRQENTIYSATGRGRIGFIEAADIAERLSAHCSKTNPGTGISF' A
#
# COMPACT_ATOMS: atom_id res chain seq x y z
N MET A 1 -15.80 12.03 6.49
CA MET A 1 -15.99 11.55 5.10
C MET A 1 -14.65 11.01 4.62
N MET A 2 -14.61 9.97 3.78
CA MET A 2 -13.34 9.50 3.21
C MET A 2 -12.73 10.64 2.37
N GLY A 3 -11.41 10.83 2.43
CA GLY A 3 -10.71 11.83 1.61
C GLY A 3 -10.26 13.11 2.32
N GLN A 4 -10.60 13.33 3.59
CA GLN A 4 -10.26 14.57 4.32
C GLN A 4 -8.76 14.90 4.34
N ILE A 5 -7.90 13.88 4.42
CA ILE A 5 -6.44 14.07 4.35
C ILE A 5 -6.02 14.51 2.95
N HIS A 6 -6.66 13.98 1.89
CA HIS A 6 -6.36 14.38 0.52
C HIS A 6 -6.78 15.83 0.25
N GLU A 7 -7.94 16.24 0.75
CA GLU A 7 -8.41 17.64 0.68
C GLU A 7 -7.44 18.57 1.43
N TYR A 8 -7.07 18.21 2.66
CA TYR A 8 -6.11 19.00 3.44
C TYR A 8 -4.75 19.16 2.73
N LEU A 9 -4.21 18.09 2.16
CA LEU A 9 -2.94 18.13 1.42
C LEU A 9 -3.01 19.04 0.19
N ALA A 10 -4.13 19.00 -0.54
CA ALA A 10 -4.34 19.86 -1.70
C ALA A 10 -4.39 21.35 -1.33
N ASP A 11 -4.99 21.68 -0.19
CA ASP A 11 -5.19 23.07 0.24
C ASP A 11 -3.98 23.67 0.97
N HIS A 12 -3.14 22.85 1.62
CA HIS A 12 -2.14 23.35 2.59
C HIS A 12 -0.69 23.00 2.24
N VAL A 13 -0.46 22.02 1.36
CA VAL A 13 0.89 21.57 1.05
C VAL A 13 1.19 21.91 -0.41
N PRO A 14 2.25 22.70 -0.68
CA PRO A 14 2.55 23.13 -2.05
C PRO A 14 2.83 21.94 -2.97
N GLU A 15 3.35 20.84 -2.41
CA GLU A 15 3.84 19.68 -3.15
C GLU A 15 3.66 18.40 -2.33
N TRP A 16 3.02 17.38 -2.89
CA TRP A 16 2.78 16.12 -2.18
C TRP A 16 2.75 14.92 -3.12
N THR A 17 3.08 13.76 -2.55
CA THR A 17 2.90 12.44 -3.17
C THR A 17 2.20 11.53 -2.18
N VAL A 18 1.12 10.87 -2.59
CA VAL A 18 0.37 9.93 -1.73
C VAL A 18 0.50 8.53 -2.28
N LEU A 19 1.10 7.63 -1.50
CA LEU A 19 1.09 6.20 -1.80
C LEU A 19 -0.20 5.57 -1.31
N ARG A 20 -0.83 4.73 -2.15
CA ARG A 20 -2.02 3.95 -1.79
C ARG A 20 -1.77 2.45 -2.01
N PRO A 21 -0.84 1.84 -1.26
CA PRO A 21 -0.57 0.44 -1.41
C PRO A 21 -1.78 -0.40 -1.02
N ILE A 22 -1.88 -1.57 -1.64
CA ILE A 22 -2.81 -2.63 -1.27
C ILE A 22 -2.18 -3.53 -0.18
N TRP A 23 -2.76 -4.69 0.06
CA TRP A 23 -2.28 -5.66 1.04
C TRP A 23 -0.79 -5.99 0.90
N PHE A 24 -0.09 -6.14 2.03
CA PHE A 24 1.33 -6.46 2.04
C PHE A 24 1.60 -7.96 2.03
N LEU A 25 2.62 -8.38 1.28
CA LEU A 25 3.09 -9.78 1.32
C LEU A 25 3.55 -10.19 2.71
N GLN A 26 4.07 -9.25 3.51
CA GLN A 26 4.44 -9.46 4.92
C GLN A 26 3.29 -9.99 5.80
N ASN A 27 2.04 -9.82 5.37
CA ASN A 27 0.88 -10.33 6.09
C ASN A 27 0.88 -11.86 6.20
N PHE A 28 1.56 -12.54 5.28
CA PHE A 28 1.73 -13.99 5.28
C PHE A 28 2.89 -14.47 6.15
N SER A 29 3.93 -13.66 6.33
CA SER A 29 5.17 -14.09 7.00
C SER A 29 5.29 -13.62 8.45
N HIS A 30 4.65 -12.50 8.83
CA HIS A 30 4.86 -11.87 10.15
C HIS A 30 3.56 -11.40 10.84
N GLN A 31 2.41 -11.69 10.24
CA GLN A 31 1.16 -11.03 10.59
C GLN A 31 -0.02 -12.02 10.49
N GLN A 32 -1.22 -11.49 10.27
CA GLN A 32 -2.53 -12.11 10.48
C GLN A 32 -2.71 -13.51 9.84
N HIS A 33 -1.99 -13.82 8.77
CA HIS A 33 -2.10 -15.11 8.07
C HIS A 33 -1.03 -16.14 8.45
N GLN A 34 0.03 -15.74 9.16
CA GLN A 34 1.17 -16.62 9.41
C GLN A 34 0.78 -17.85 10.25
N ILE A 35 0.01 -17.65 11.33
CA ILE A 35 -0.36 -18.71 12.26
C ILE A 35 -1.25 -19.74 11.57
N THR A 36 -2.32 -19.30 10.90
CA THR A 36 -3.29 -20.18 10.25
C THR A 36 -2.68 -20.92 9.06
N ILE A 37 -1.76 -20.30 8.32
CA ILE A 37 -0.99 -21.01 7.28
C ILE A 37 -0.16 -22.14 7.89
N ARG A 38 0.56 -21.89 8.99
CA ARG A 38 1.47 -22.88 9.58
C ARG A 38 0.75 -24.00 10.32
N GLN A 39 -0.35 -23.68 10.99
CA GLN A 39 -1.07 -24.62 11.86
C GLN A 39 -2.23 -25.32 11.15
N GLU A 40 -2.88 -24.63 10.21
CA GLU A 40 -4.13 -25.09 9.59
C GLU A 40 -4.01 -25.21 8.06
N ASN A 41 -2.86 -24.86 7.47
CA ASN A 41 -2.65 -24.81 6.02
C ASN A 41 -3.75 -24.00 5.29
N THR A 42 -4.25 -22.93 5.93
CA THR A 42 -5.45 -22.20 5.51
C THR A 42 -5.27 -20.67 5.56
N ILE A 43 -5.84 -19.97 4.57
CA ILE A 43 -5.95 -18.50 4.52
C ILE A 43 -7.43 -18.13 4.60
N TYR A 44 -7.81 -17.37 5.62
CA TYR A 44 -9.16 -16.84 5.77
C TYR A 44 -9.30 -15.50 5.05
N SER A 45 -10.36 -15.34 4.27
CA SER A 45 -10.68 -14.10 3.57
C SER A 45 -12.19 -13.90 3.41
N ALA A 46 -12.65 -12.66 3.54
CA ALA A 46 -14.02 -12.25 3.24
C ALA A 46 -14.22 -11.88 1.76
N THR A 47 -13.20 -12.01 0.91
CA THR A 47 -13.22 -11.53 -0.47
C THR A 47 -13.92 -12.49 -1.45
N GLY A 48 -14.36 -13.64 -0.97
CA GLY A 48 -15.01 -14.67 -1.79
C GLY A 48 -14.13 -15.06 -2.98
N ARG A 49 -14.69 -14.98 -4.20
CA ARG A 49 -13.95 -15.24 -5.45
C ARG A 49 -13.20 -14.01 -6.00
N GLY A 50 -13.23 -12.89 -5.29
CA GLY A 50 -12.52 -11.68 -5.65
C GLY A 50 -11.01 -11.90 -5.62
N ARG A 51 -10.30 -11.31 -6.60
CA ARG A 51 -8.84 -11.33 -6.65
C ARG A 51 -8.29 -10.16 -5.86
N ILE A 52 -7.30 -10.43 -5.02
CA ILE A 52 -6.63 -9.43 -4.20
C ILE A 52 -5.15 -9.44 -4.55
N GLY A 53 -4.63 -8.28 -4.93
CA GLY A 53 -3.20 -8.12 -5.13
C GLY A 53 -2.48 -7.98 -3.79
N PHE A 54 -1.24 -8.46 -3.76
CA PHE A 54 -0.33 -8.23 -2.65
C PHE A 54 0.95 -7.61 -3.21
N ILE A 55 1.54 -6.69 -2.45
CA ILE A 55 2.78 -6.02 -2.81
C ILE A 55 3.79 -6.15 -1.67
N GLU A 56 5.06 -6.27 -2.03
CA GLU A 56 6.16 -6.33 -1.06
C GLU A 56 6.53 -4.91 -0.59
N ALA A 57 6.87 -4.76 0.70
CA ALA A 57 7.17 -3.45 1.27
C ALA A 57 8.47 -2.81 0.71
N ALA A 58 9.51 -3.59 0.47
CA ALA A 58 10.73 -3.15 -0.19
C ALA A 58 10.50 -2.80 -1.67
N ASP A 59 9.60 -3.49 -2.40
CA ASP A 59 9.22 -3.08 -3.76
C ASP A 59 8.61 -1.67 -3.77
N ILE A 60 7.77 -1.35 -2.79
CA ILE A 60 7.24 0.02 -2.61
C ILE A 60 8.38 1.00 -2.33
N ALA A 61 9.30 0.65 -1.42
CA ALA A 61 10.42 1.49 -1.05
C ALA A 61 11.37 1.78 -2.23
N GLU A 62 11.67 0.76 -3.04
CA GLU A 62 12.49 0.90 -4.24
C GLU A 62 11.83 1.86 -5.24
N ARG A 63 10.54 1.67 -5.51
CA ARG A 63 9.78 2.51 -6.44
C ARG A 63 9.69 3.95 -5.95
N LEU A 64 9.48 4.16 -4.64
CA LEU A 64 9.45 5.50 -4.04
C LEU A 64 10.82 6.16 -4.13
N SER A 65 11.89 5.46 -3.77
CA SER A 65 13.27 5.97 -3.84
C SER A 65 13.62 6.43 -5.26
N ALA A 66 13.28 5.62 -6.26
CA ALA A 66 13.48 5.95 -7.66
C ALA A 66 12.61 7.13 -8.13
N HIS A 67 11.39 7.28 -7.61
CA HIS A 67 10.51 8.41 -7.92
C HIS A 67 11.02 9.73 -7.32
N CYS A 68 11.31 9.75 -6.02
CA CYS A 68 11.84 10.93 -5.33
C CYS A 68 13.15 11.44 -5.93
N SER A 69 13.93 10.55 -6.56
CA SER A 69 15.18 10.90 -7.26
C SER A 69 14.97 11.54 -8.65
N LYS A 70 13.74 11.55 -9.19
CA LYS A 70 13.43 11.94 -10.58
C LYS A 70 12.48 13.12 -10.73
N THR A 71 11.66 13.43 -9.73
CA THR A 71 10.63 14.48 -9.85
C THR A 71 11.08 15.85 -9.37
N ASN A 72 10.85 16.87 -10.22
CA ASN A 72 10.44 18.19 -9.77
C ASN A 72 8.92 18.10 -9.42
N PRO A 73 8.44 18.92 -8.49
CA PRO A 73 7.28 18.60 -7.67
C PRO A 73 5.93 19.03 -8.26
N GLY A 74 4.87 18.27 -7.98
CA GLY A 74 3.49 18.65 -8.34
C GLY A 74 2.57 17.54 -8.84
N THR A 75 2.96 16.27 -8.85
CA THR A 75 2.08 15.19 -9.33
C THR A 75 1.91 14.09 -8.30
N GLY A 76 0.72 14.06 -7.68
CA GLY A 76 0.29 12.95 -6.84
C GLY A 76 0.24 11.66 -7.65
N ILE A 77 1.17 10.74 -7.40
CA ILE A 77 1.17 9.42 -8.02
C ILE A 77 0.23 8.51 -7.26
N SER A 78 -0.83 8.04 -7.93
CA SER A 78 -1.63 6.90 -7.46
C SER A 78 -1.05 5.59 -8.00
N PHE A 79 -0.63 4.71 -7.09
CA PHE A 79 -0.65 3.26 -7.32
C PHE A 79 -1.90 2.68 -6.65
#